data_AF-D4AYM0-F1
#
_entry.id   AF-D4AYM0-F1
#
_cell.length_a   1.000
_cell.length_b   1.000
_cell.length_c   1.000
_cell.angle_alpha   90.00
_cell.angle_beta   90.00
_cell.angle_gamma   90.00
#
_symmetry.space_group_name_H-M   'P 1'
#
loop_
_entity.id
_entity.type
_entity.pdbx_description
1 polymer ?
#
loop_
_entity_poly.entity_id
_entity_poly.type
_entity_poly.pdbx_seq_one_letter_code
_entity_poly.pdbx_strand_id
1 'polypeptide(L)'
;MPHFSTNVFRRAISSICCTGISRKGEKPERTQTGKDMALLASIEDGTFATLSDTQAVQLFGATFYWELDRLKRAKPTVESSGTKTLGNLDYDGLTPSQLLFGEDFVEVNRTLVGMLALKWLWSNDYDSFTYHQHPERRLQLESFERLYAILSGGLPHPYEIYALLVAIVVNDLGKDDSLQASVAETTGQTYDNHDEVLLAAANAQMIPSINTLQPDLRSDLMLGLEVGSSFNLAQLAQAENVPASLESIYAMRDRERAFFLKYMEVLLDIAGAAGHIDSRSAGAMVEPVFRSYLAVYDALVGAISGILSLNQAYDHVLTCRARILEETGFRSLSARIPEERALLRLLTMGRVADISLAKCFSEAFANLPENIRKDLVDGLGADGLNMKPAILPYYSPGLIAEALRSCAGSSQNTKIHVVGALMRFLARVYGEAATKAPERPQGEISNVIEVDLSFAQPVVSGENFRLDPTVLDALPISRLHRHE
;
A
#
# COMPACT_ATOMS: atom_id res chain seq x y z
N MET A 1 -19.78 -7.12 -19.99
CA MET A 1 -19.81 -6.10 -18.92
C MET A 1 -21.24 -5.95 -18.42
N PRO A 2 -21.53 -6.14 -17.13
CA PRO A 2 -22.57 -5.40 -16.45
C PRO A 2 -21.93 -4.23 -15.68
N HIS A 3 -22.51 -3.05 -15.81
CA HIS A 3 -22.16 -1.88 -15.01
C HIS A 3 -22.39 -2.18 -13.52
N PHE A 4 -21.32 -2.31 -12.74
CA PHE A 4 -21.38 -2.20 -11.28
C PHE A 4 -21.62 -0.73 -10.94
N SER A 5 -22.88 -0.33 -10.98
CA SER A 5 -23.36 0.95 -10.51
C SER A 5 -23.26 0.98 -8.98
N THR A 6 -22.80 2.10 -8.45
CA THR A 6 -22.74 2.51 -7.02
C THR A 6 -24.07 2.46 -6.26
N ASN A 7 -25.09 1.81 -6.83
CA ASN A 7 -26.47 1.75 -6.35
C ASN A 7 -26.78 0.53 -5.45
N VAL A 8 -25.86 -0.40 -5.24
CA VAL A 8 -26.11 -1.58 -4.38
C VAL A 8 -26.16 -1.20 -2.89
N PHE A 9 -25.53 -0.10 -2.47
CA PHE A 9 -25.43 0.28 -1.05
C PHE A 9 -26.52 1.26 -0.54
N ARG A 10 -27.29 1.93 -1.41
CA ARG A 10 -28.20 3.04 -1.01
C ARG A 10 -29.58 2.67 -0.45
N ARG A 11 -29.83 1.46 0.04
CA ARG A 11 -31.15 1.07 0.57
C ARG A 11 -31.12 0.44 1.97
N ALA A 12 -30.98 1.26 3.00
CA ALA A 12 -31.59 1.04 4.33
C ALA A 12 -31.65 2.35 5.14
N ILE A 13 -32.74 2.54 5.89
CA ILE A 13 -33.31 3.82 6.35
C ILE A 13 -33.08 4.07 7.86
N SER A 14 -32.85 5.35 8.19
CA SER A 14 -33.12 6.17 9.40
C SER A 14 -33.46 5.54 10.78
N SER A 15 -32.81 6.04 11.85
CA SER A 15 -33.34 7.10 12.77
C SER A 15 -33.05 6.89 14.28
N ILE A 16 -32.82 8.02 14.97
CA ILE A 16 -33.07 8.38 16.39
C ILE A 16 -31.90 8.49 17.40
N CYS A 17 -31.56 9.76 17.68
CA CYS A 17 -31.33 10.52 18.94
C CYS A 17 -30.40 10.06 20.09
N CYS A 18 -29.37 10.90 20.29
CA CYS A 18 -28.99 11.70 21.49
C CYS A 18 -29.24 11.17 22.91
N THR A 19 -28.18 11.20 23.74
CA THR A 19 -28.10 12.00 24.99
C THR A 19 -26.64 12.10 25.46
N GLY A 20 -26.22 13.30 25.90
CA GLY A 20 -24.85 13.61 26.28
C GLY A 20 -24.59 13.52 27.79
N ILE A 21 -23.31 13.41 28.17
CA ILE A 21 -22.82 13.69 29.52
C ILE A 21 -21.44 14.36 29.41
N SER A 22 -21.32 15.51 30.08
CA SER A 22 -20.11 16.33 30.19
C SER A 22 -19.20 15.83 31.31
N ARG A 23 -17.88 15.78 31.07
CA ARG A 23 -16.87 15.89 32.14
C ARG A 23 -15.72 16.79 31.72
N LYS A 24 -15.35 17.66 32.65
CA LYS A 24 -14.31 18.69 32.57
C LYS A 24 -12.91 18.07 32.68
N GLY A 25 -12.01 18.59 31.86
CA GLY A 25 -10.80 19.26 32.38
C GLY A 25 -9.48 18.56 32.13
N GLU A 26 -8.81 18.95 31.04
CA GLU A 26 -7.39 19.30 30.99
C GLU A 26 -7.15 20.16 29.75
N LYS A 27 -6.36 21.24 29.86
CA LYS A 27 -6.13 22.22 28.77
C LYS A 27 -4.96 21.75 27.89
N PRO A 28 -5.14 21.53 26.58
CA PRO A 28 -4.03 21.57 25.65
C PRO A 28 -3.85 23.00 25.11
N GLU A 29 -2.65 23.24 24.59
CA GLU A 29 -2.15 24.49 24.03
C GLU A 29 -3.15 25.17 23.06
N ARG A 30 -3.44 26.45 23.31
CA ARG A 30 -4.38 27.28 22.54
C ARG A 30 -3.98 27.53 21.08
N THR A 31 -2.77 27.15 20.67
CA THR A 31 -2.21 27.43 19.33
C THR A 31 -2.45 26.31 18.33
N GLN A 32 -2.56 25.05 18.78
CA GLN A 32 -2.76 23.89 17.91
C GLN A 32 -4.23 23.81 17.44
N THR A 33 -5.16 23.96 18.38
CA THR A 33 -6.61 24.00 18.12
C THR A 33 -7.03 25.09 17.13
N GLY A 34 -6.31 26.20 17.04
CA GLY A 34 -6.61 27.27 16.07
C GLY A 34 -6.23 26.93 14.63
N LYS A 35 -5.22 26.07 14.43
CA LYS A 35 -4.72 25.69 13.10
C LYS A 35 -5.48 24.49 12.53
N ASP A 36 -5.80 23.51 13.37
CA ASP A 36 -6.69 22.39 13.01
C ASP A 36 -8.02 22.91 12.44
N MET A 37 -8.57 23.95 13.10
CA MET A 37 -9.80 24.63 12.66
C MET A 37 -9.62 25.41 11.36
N ALA A 38 -8.41 25.86 11.01
CA ALA A 38 -8.16 26.59 9.76
C ALA A 38 -8.14 25.67 8.54
N LEU A 39 -7.48 24.50 8.65
CA LEU A 39 -7.50 23.50 7.58
C LEU A 39 -8.91 22.95 7.36
N LEU A 40 -9.59 22.54 8.43
CA LEU A 40 -10.98 22.08 8.34
C LEU A 40 -11.90 23.15 7.75
N ALA A 41 -11.83 24.40 8.22
CA ALA A 41 -12.63 25.50 7.68
C ALA A 41 -12.39 25.70 6.17
N SER A 42 -11.13 25.58 5.71
CA SER A 42 -10.82 25.70 4.29
C SER A 42 -11.41 24.58 3.43
N ILE A 43 -11.62 23.39 4.01
CA ILE A 43 -12.29 22.28 3.31
C ILE A 43 -13.80 22.52 3.31
N GLU A 44 -14.37 22.99 4.42
CA GLU A 44 -15.80 23.28 4.56
C GLU A 44 -16.28 24.41 3.63
N ASP A 45 -15.49 25.48 3.51
CA ASP A 45 -15.81 26.63 2.64
C ASP A 45 -15.36 26.43 1.19
N GLY A 46 -14.71 25.30 0.88
CA GLY A 46 -14.23 24.92 -0.45
C GLY A 46 -12.94 25.61 -0.89
N THR A 47 -12.36 26.50 -0.08
CA THR A 47 -11.15 27.24 -0.44
C THR A 47 -9.91 26.35 -0.57
N PHE A 48 -9.86 25.22 0.15
CA PHE A 48 -8.76 24.24 0.09
C PHE A 48 -8.45 23.80 -1.35
N ALA A 49 -9.49 23.55 -2.16
CA ALA A 49 -9.36 23.14 -3.56
C ALA A 49 -8.73 24.23 -4.45
N THR A 50 -8.82 25.50 -4.03
CA THR A 50 -8.35 26.66 -4.80
C THR A 50 -7.04 27.24 -4.30
N LEU A 51 -6.52 26.75 -3.16
CA LEU A 51 -5.20 27.12 -2.67
C LEU A 51 -4.14 26.76 -3.73
N SER A 52 -3.09 27.57 -3.82
CA SER A 52 -1.87 27.12 -4.49
C SER A 52 -1.27 25.91 -3.74
N ASP A 53 -0.48 25.10 -4.43
CA ASP A 53 0.18 23.95 -3.81
C ASP A 53 1.10 24.39 -2.66
N THR A 54 1.81 25.52 -2.79
CA THR A 54 2.56 26.15 -1.70
C THR A 54 1.68 26.41 -0.48
N GLN A 55 0.54 27.08 -0.66
CA GLN A 55 -0.35 27.44 0.45
C GLN A 55 -0.95 26.20 1.12
N ALA A 56 -1.33 25.19 0.32
CA ALA A 56 -1.83 23.93 0.84
C ALA A 56 -0.78 23.19 1.67
N VAL A 57 0.47 23.10 1.19
CA VAL A 57 1.58 22.50 1.93
C VAL A 57 1.87 23.26 3.22
N GLN A 58 1.88 24.60 3.20
CA GLN A 58 2.08 25.41 4.41
C GLN A 58 0.95 25.24 5.43
N LEU A 59 -0.31 25.23 4.98
CA LEU A 59 -1.47 25.04 5.86
C LEU A 59 -1.48 23.64 6.50
N PHE A 60 -1.24 22.62 5.68
CA PHE A 60 -1.13 21.23 6.14
C PHE A 60 0.07 21.07 7.10
N GLY A 61 1.22 21.62 6.74
CA GLY A 61 2.44 21.57 7.56
C GLY A 61 2.30 22.29 8.89
N ALA A 62 1.58 23.40 8.93
CA ALA A 62 1.29 24.12 10.17
C ALA A 62 0.31 23.35 11.06
N THR A 63 -0.62 22.60 10.46
CA THR A 63 -1.64 21.80 11.15
C THR A 63 -1.03 20.52 11.73
N PHE A 64 -0.28 19.76 10.93
CA PHE A 64 0.26 18.45 11.33
C PHE A 64 1.77 18.48 11.58
N TYR A 65 2.26 19.56 12.20
CA TYR A 65 3.70 19.75 12.44
C TYR A 65 4.29 18.61 13.29
N TRP A 66 3.55 18.13 14.29
CA TRP A 66 4.02 17.07 15.19
C TRP A 66 4.26 15.76 14.42
N GLU A 67 3.33 15.38 13.56
CA GLU A 67 3.41 14.18 12.74
C GLU A 67 4.54 14.32 11.71
N LEU A 68 4.59 15.44 10.99
CA LEU A 68 5.64 15.68 9.98
C LEU A 68 7.05 15.75 10.60
N ASP A 69 7.21 16.32 11.80
CA ASP A 69 8.53 16.32 12.45
C ASP A 69 8.99 14.90 12.82
N ARG A 70 8.06 14.01 13.20
CA ARG A 70 8.35 12.60 13.43
C ARG A 70 8.77 11.89 12.14
N LEU A 71 8.09 12.17 11.02
CA LEU A 71 8.41 11.55 9.72
C LEU A 71 9.83 11.90 9.21
N LYS A 72 10.47 12.96 9.72
CA LYS A 72 11.90 13.22 9.44
C LYS A 72 12.82 12.10 9.93
N ARG A 73 12.38 11.33 10.93
CA ARG A 73 13.12 10.22 11.55
C ARG A 73 12.65 8.85 11.07
N ALA A 74 11.62 8.79 10.22
CA ALA A 74 11.12 7.54 9.69
C ALA A 74 12.16 6.91 8.74
N LYS A 75 12.35 5.59 8.87
CA LYS A 75 13.25 4.84 7.99
C LYS A 75 12.75 4.92 6.54
N PRO A 76 13.59 5.36 5.58
CA PRO A 76 13.17 5.48 4.19
C PRO A 76 12.91 4.11 3.59
N THR A 77 11.93 4.04 2.69
CA THR A 77 11.72 2.84 1.89
C THR A 77 12.94 2.56 1.00
N VAL A 78 13.22 1.27 0.73
CA VAL A 78 14.38 0.71 0.00
C VAL A 78 14.74 1.40 -1.33
N GLU A 79 13.83 2.12 -1.96
CA GLU A 79 13.99 2.73 -3.29
C GLU A 79 14.60 4.15 -3.28
N SER A 80 15.47 4.48 -2.32
CA SER A 80 16.12 5.80 -2.24
C SER A 80 17.28 5.93 -3.24
N SER A 81 17.03 6.55 -4.38
CA SER A 81 18.07 6.92 -5.35
C SER A 81 18.81 8.19 -4.90
N GLY A 82 20.13 8.23 -4.98
CA GLY A 82 20.96 9.39 -4.61
C GLY A 82 20.85 10.62 -5.55
N THR A 83 19.78 10.72 -6.34
CA THR A 83 19.51 11.86 -7.22
C THR A 83 18.83 12.99 -6.46
N LYS A 84 19.10 14.25 -6.85
CA LYS A 84 18.42 15.42 -6.30
C LYS A 84 16.92 15.33 -6.58
N THR A 85 16.10 15.45 -5.54
CA THR A 85 14.64 15.52 -5.62
C THR A 85 14.20 16.73 -6.43
N LEU A 86 13.22 16.54 -7.31
CA LEU A 86 12.64 17.62 -8.13
C LEU A 86 11.42 18.21 -7.44
N GLY A 87 11.37 19.54 -7.34
CA GLY A 87 10.24 20.30 -6.81
C GLY A 87 9.74 21.37 -7.77
N ASN A 88 8.57 21.94 -7.47
CA ASN A 88 7.95 23.02 -8.23
C ASN A 88 7.21 24.02 -7.34
N LEU A 89 7.45 23.98 -6.02
CA LEU A 89 6.83 24.92 -5.09
C LEU A 89 7.62 26.22 -5.04
N ASP A 90 6.90 27.33 -4.91
CA ASP A 90 7.42 28.70 -4.96
C ASP A 90 8.26 29.02 -6.21
N TYR A 91 8.85 30.21 -6.23
CA TYR A 91 9.71 30.66 -7.33
C TYR A 91 11.04 29.89 -7.42
N ASP A 92 11.44 29.23 -6.32
CA ASP A 92 12.72 28.54 -6.20
C ASP A 92 12.66 27.05 -6.61
N GLY A 93 11.46 26.54 -6.95
CA GLY A 93 11.28 25.14 -7.35
C GLY A 93 11.55 24.15 -6.21
N LEU A 94 11.14 24.53 -5.00
CA LEU A 94 11.34 23.74 -3.78
C LEU A 94 10.50 22.48 -3.79
N THR A 95 11.00 21.45 -3.10
CA THR A 95 10.18 20.31 -2.70
C THR A 95 9.30 20.69 -1.49
N PRO A 96 8.21 19.96 -1.23
CA PRO A 96 7.39 20.17 -0.03
C PRO A 96 8.17 20.15 1.28
N SER A 97 9.13 19.22 1.41
CA SER A 97 9.99 19.13 2.59
C SER A 97 10.92 20.33 2.72
N GLN A 98 11.55 20.77 1.62
CA GLN A 98 12.40 21.96 1.63
C GLN A 98 11.60 23.23 1.98
N LEU A 99 10.36 23.34 1.49
CA LEU A 99 9.47 24.45 1.83
C LEU A 99 9.18 24.53 3.34
N LEU A 100 8.94 23.39 4.00
CA LEU A 100 8.58 23.36 5.42
C LEU A 100 9.77 23.33 6.37
N PHE A 101 10.87 22.67 6.00
CA PHE A 101 11.97 22.32 6.90
C PHE A 101 13.35 22.75 6.41
N GLY A 102 13.46 23.27 5.18
CA GLY A 102 14.73 23.71 4.59
C GLY A 102 15.61 22.59 4.03
N GLU A 103 15.20 21.33 4.14
CA GLU A 103 15.91 20.16 3.62
C GLU A 103 14.95 19.06 3.15
N ASP A 104 15.46 18.09 2.40
CA ASP A 104 14.67 16.96 1.89
C ASP A 104 14.62 15.80 2.88
N PHE A 105 13.40 15.42 3.27
CA PHE A 105 13.10 14.21 4.01
C PHE A 105 12.22 13.30 3.15
N VAL A 106 12.63 12.04 2.99
CA VAL A 106 11.98 11.07 2.09
C VAL A 106 10.51 10.89 2.42
N GLU A 107 10.19 10.51 3.66
CA GLU A 107 8.82 10.20 4.06
C GLU A 107 7.96 11.48 4.14
N VAL A 108 8.53 12.62 4.54
CA VAL A 108 7.83 13.93 4.48
C VAL A 108 7.41 14.29 3.06
N ASN A 109 8.31 14.18 2.08
CA ASN A 109 7.98 14.46 0.68
C ASN A 109 6.92 13.49 0.15
N ARG A 110 6.99 12.20 0.50
CA ARG A 110 5.97 11.22 0.12
C ARG A 110 4.60 11.58 0.66
N THR A 111 4.50 11.84 1.97
CA THR A 111 3.25 12.22 2.64
C THR A 111 2.66 13.52 2.06
N LEU A 112 3.48 14.55 1.85
CA LEU A 112 3.01 15.84 1.33
C LEU A 112 2.57 15.73 -0.13
N VAL A 113 3.20 14.88 -0.95
CA VAL A 113 2.72 14.61 -2.31
C VAL A 113 1.44 13.78 -2.29
N GLY A 114 1.27 12.85 -1.34
CA GLY A 114 -0.01 12.17 -1.12
C GLY A 114 -1.14 13.14 -0.75
N MET A 115 -0.85 14.14 0.09
CA MET A 115 -1.78 15.23 0.40
C MET A 115 -2.09 16.10 -0.83
N LEU A 116 -1.08 16.48 -1.63
CA LEU A 116 -1.30 17.24 -2.86
C LEU A 116 -2.10 16.42 -3.89
N ALA A 117 -1.87 15.11 -3.97
CA ALA A 117 -2.66 14.20 -4.80
C ALA A 117 -4.14 14.22 -4.39
N LEU A 118 -4.44 14.25 -3.08
CA LEU A 118 -5.81 14.43 -2.59
C LEU A 118 -6.37 15.79 -3.00
N LYS A 119 -5.60 16.87 -2.85
CA LYS A 119 -6.02 18.21 -3.26
C LYS A 119 -6.38 18.25 -4.75
N TRP A 120 -5.48 17.80 -5.63
CA TRP A 120 -5.70 17.78 -7.07
C TRP A 120 -6.88 16.89 -7.44
N LEU A 121 -7.03 15.73 -6.79
CA LEU A 121 -8.17 14.85 -7.01
C LEU A 121 -9.47 15.52 -6.56
N TRP A 122 -9.51 16.12 -5.37
CA TRP A 122 -10.68 16.79 -4.80
C TRP A 122 -11.11 18.01 -5.64
N SER A 123 -10.16 18.72 -6.26
CA SER A 123 -10.42 19.80 -7.21
C SER A 123 -10.69 19.34 -8.64
N ASN A 124 -10.69 18.03 -8.90
CA ASN A 124 -10.80 17.42 -10.23
C ASN A 124 -9.76 17.96 -11.23
N ASP A 125 -8.54 18.20 -10.75
CA ASP A 125 -7.40 18.75 -11.49
C ASP A 125 -6.49 17.63 -12.02
N TYR A 126 -6.91 17.04 -13.14
CA TYR A 126 -6.17 15.98 -13.83
C TYR A 126 -4.78 16.43 -14.29
N ASP A 127 -4.65 17.68 -14.72
CA ASP A 127 -3.41 18.19 -15.29
C ASP A 127 -2.33 18.24 -14.21
N SER A 128 -2.58 18.88 -13.06
CA SER A 128 -1.61 18.91 -11.95
C SER A 128 -1.30 17.50 -11.43
N PHE A 129 -2.31 16.63 -11.37
CA PHE A 129 -2.12 15.24 -10.92
C PHE A 129 -1.15 14.45 -11.82
N THR A 130 -1.18 14.69 -13.14
CA THR A 130 -0.48 13.82 -14.13
C THR A 130 0.65 14.49 -14.91
N TYR A 131 0.86 15.80 -14.78
CA TYR A 131 1.70 16.60 -15.68
C TYR A 131 3.11 16.01 -15.88
N HIS A 132 3.76 15.60 -14.78
CA HIS A 132 5.12 15.05 -14.79
C HIS A 132 5.20 13.51 -14.87
N GLN A 133 4.08 12.81 -15.04
CA GLN A 133 4.10 11.38 -15.31
C GLN A 133 4.65 11.09 -16.71
N HIS A 134 5.34 9.96 -16.85
CA HIS A 134 5.89 9.50 -18.13
C HIS A 134 4.75 9.32 -19.17
N PRO A 135 4.81 9.93 -20.36
CA PRO A 135 3.70 9.93 -21.32
C PRO A 135 3.14 8.55 -21.66
N GLU A 136 4.00 7.56 -21.84
CA GLU A 136 3.59 6.19 -22.21
C GLU A 136 2.84 5.44 -21.11
N ARG A 137 2.95 5.87 -19.85
CA ARG A 137 2.33 5.22 -18.69
C ARG A 137 1.37 6.14 -17.94
N ARG A 138 1.20 7.38 -18.40
CA ARG A 138 0.38 8.39 -17.74
C ARG A 138 -1.02 7.84 -17.46
N LEU A 139 -1.53 8.11 -16.25
CA LEU A 139 -2.91 7.82 -15.87
C LEU A 139 -3.85 8.44 -16.90
N GLN A 140 -4.76 7.65 -17.46
CA GLN A 140 -5.72 8.16 -18.44
C GLN A 140 -6.79 9.02 -17.77
N LEU A 141 -7.41 9.93 -18.53
CA LEU A 141 -8.44 10.81 -18.00
C LEU A 141 -9.63 10.01 -17.46
N GLU A 142 -10.07 8.97 -18.16
CA GLU A 142 -11.18 8.11 -17.73
C GLU A 142 -10.86 7.37 -16.42
N SER A 143 -9.59 6.98 -16.24
CA SER A 143 -9.09 6.36 -15.02
C SER A 143 -9.05 7.36 -13.86
N PHE A 144 -8.62 8.60 -14.12
CA PHE A 144 -8.67 9.68 -13.14
C PHE A 144 -10.12 10.03 -12.73
N GLU A 145 -11.04 10.13 -13.69
CA GLU A 145 -12.47 10.35 -13.41
C GLU A 145 -13.06 9.21 -12.57
N ARG A 146 -12.63 7.97 -12.82
CA ARG A 146 -13.02 6.82 -12.00
C ARG A 146 -12.49 6.95 -10.57
N LEU A 147 -11.23 7.34 -10.41
CA LEU A 147 -10.63 7.60 -9.09
C LEU A 147 -11.39 8.72 -8.35
N TYR A 148 -11.71 9.81 -9.05
CA TYR A 148 -12.50 10.91 -8.52
C TYR A 148 -13.90 10.45 -8.07
N ALA A 149 -14.56 9.60 -8.86
CA ALA A 149 -15.87 9.05 -8.53
C ALA A 149 -15.83 8.13 -7.28
N ILE A 150 -14.73 7.41 -7.06
CA ILE A 150 -14.54 6.60 -5.85
C ILE A 150 -14.41 7.52 -4.62
N LEU A 151 -13.55 8.55 -4.71
CA LEU A 151 -13.37 9.51 -3.62
C LEU A 151 -14.68 10.25 -3.29
N SER A 152 -15.26 10.92 -4.28
CA SER A 152 -16.46 11.75 -4.09
C SER A 152 -17.72 10.94 -3.74
N GLY A 153 -17.79 9.68 -4.18
CA GLY A 153 -18.89 8.78 -3.83
C GLY A 153 -18.76 8.16 -2.43
N GLY A 154 -17.53 7.89 -1.99
CA GLY A 154 -17.23 7.22 -0.72
C GLY A 154 -17.02 8.17 0.47
N LEU A 155 -16.46 9.36 0.23
CA LEU A 155 -16.14 10.37 1.25
C LEU A 155 -16.64 11.77 0.83
N PRO A 156 -17.96 11.97 0.70
CA PRO A 156 -18.55 13.20 0.15
C PRO A 156 -18.45 14.42 1.08
N HIS A 157 -18.15 14.26 2.37
CA HIS A 157 -18.26 15.35 3.34
C HIS A 157 -16.91 15.96 3.75
N PRO A 158 -16.83 17.28 4.01
CA PRO A 158 -15.61 17.96 4.44
C PRO A 158 -14.89 17.30 5.63
N TYR A 159 -15.64 16.85 6.64
CA TYR A 159 -15.08 16.16 7.80
C TYR A 159 -14.43 14.82 7.45
N GLU A 160 -14.93 14.14 6.42
CA GLU A 160 -14.37 12.86 5.93
C GLU A 160 -13.07 13.10 5.16
N ILE A 161 -13.01 14.19 4.38
CA ILE A 161 -11.77 14.65 3.73
C ILE A 161 -10.72 15.07 4.76
N TYR A 162 -11.14 15.78 5.82
CA TYR A 162 -10.24 16.08 6.94
C TYR A 162 -9.75 14.80 7.65
N ALA A 163 -10.64 13.83 7.88
CA ALA A 163 -10.24 12.52 8.41
C ALA A 163 -9.26 11.78 7.49
N LEU A 164 -9.41 11.90 6.17
CA LEU A 164 -8.48 11.34 5.19
C LEU A 164 -7.12 12.05 5.23
N LEU A 165 -7.09 13.37 5.41
CA LEU A 165 -5.84 14.12 5.62
C LEU A 165 -5.12 13.68 6.91
N VAL A 166 -5.88 13.42 7.98
CA VAL A 166 -5.34 12.81 9.20
C VAL A 166 -4.80 11.40 8.89
N ALA A 167 -5.55 10.57 8.17
CA ALA A 167 -5.10 9.22 7.80
C ALA A 167 -3.79 9.24 6.99
N ILE A 168 -3.64 10.17 6.04
CA ILE A 168 -2.44 10.34 5.22
C ILE A 168 -1.22 10.69 6.09
N VAL A 169 -1.36 11.63 7.03
CA VAL A 169 -0.19 12.08 7.82
C VAL A 169 0.24 11.08 8.89
N VAL A 170 -0.68 10.24 9.37
CA VAL A 170 -0.37 9.27 10.43
C VAL A 170 0.18 7.94 9.89
N ASN A 171 -0.10 7.58 8.64
CA ASN A 171 0.16 6.25 8.08
C ASN A 171 1.61 5.78 8.28
N ASP A 172 2.59 6.67 8.12
CA ASP A 172 4.01 6.33 8.20
C ASP A 172 4.66 6.57 9.56
N LEU A 173 3.90 7.00 10.58
CA LEU A 173 4.48 7.28 11.91
C LEU A 173 5.03 6.03 12.59
N GLY A 174 4.51 4.85 12.28
CA GLY A 174 5.01 3.57 12.80
C GLY A 174 6.48 3.27 12.42
N LYS A 175 7.04 3.98 11.43
CA LYS A 175 8.44 3.88 10.99
C LYS A 175 9.42 4.70 11.86
N ASP A 176 8.91 5.53 12.77
CA ASP A 176 9.73 6.34 13.69
C ASP A 176 10.16 5.50 14.90
N ASP A 177 11.43 5.12 14.97
CA ASP A 177 12.01 4.34 16.08
C ASP A 177 11.77 4.99 17.45
N SER A 178 11.68 6.32 17.52
CA SER A 178 11.38 7.02 18.77
C SER A 178 9.92 6.86 19.19
N LEU A 179 8.99 6.72 18.24
CA LEU A 179 7.59 6.40 18.54
C LEU A 179 7.49 4.98 19.07
N GLN A 180 8.18 4.02 18.43
CA GLN A 180 8.24 2.64 18.89
C GLN A 180 8.77 2.55 20.33
N ALA A 181 9.83 3.29 20.66
CA ALA A 181 10.36 3.36 22.02
C ALA A 181 9.34 3.94 23.02
N SER A 182 8.61 5.00 22.62
CA SER A 182 7.59 5.62 23.46
C SER A 182 6.37 4.70 23.68
N VAL A 183 5.98 3.95 22.65
CA VAL A 183 4.94 2.90 22.73
C VAL A 183 5.38 1.83 23.71
N ALA A 184 6.61 1.30 23.58
CA ALA A 184 7.13 0.28 24.47
C ALA A 184 7.18 0.74 25.94
N GLU A 185 7.56 2.00 26.19
CA GLU A 185 7.52 2.60 27.53
C GLU A 185 6.09 2.71 28.09
N THR A 186 5.12 3.03 27.23
CA THR A 186 3.73 3.26 27.64
C THR A 186 2.92 1.97 27.79
N THR A 187 3.10 1.00 26.90
CA THR A 187 2.30 -0.23 26.84
C THR A 187 3.00 -1.44 27.46
N GLY A 188 4.34 -1.37 27.62
CA GLY A 188 5.16 -2.52 28.01
C GLY A 188 5.31 -3.59 26.92
N GLN A 189 4.93 -3.29 25.68
CA GLN A 189 4.98 -4.21 24.54
C GLN A 189 5.87 -3.66 23.42
N THR A 190 6.61 -4.55 22.77
CA THR A 190 7.35 -4.26 21.54
C THR A 190 6.64 -4.92 20.36
N TYR A 191 6.68 -4.27 19.21
CA TYR A 191 6.07 -4.77 17.97
C TYR A 191 7.13 -4.86 16.88
N ASP A 192 6.98 -5.86 16.02
CA ASP A 192 7.92 -6.14 14.92
C ASP A 192 7.51 -5.43 13.62
N ASN A 193 6.23 -5.08 13.48
CA ASN A 193 5.68 -4.39 12.30
C ASN A 193 5.33 -2.92 12.60
N HIS A 194 5.65 -2.03 11.66
CA HIS A 194 5.35 -0.59 11.74
C HIS A 194 3.86 -0.30 11.88
N ASP A 195 2.97 -1.06 11.22
CA ASP A 195 1.52 -0.84 11.34
C ASP A 195 0.99 -1.20 12.75
N GLU A 196 1.62 -2.18 13.42
CA GLU A 196 1.29 -2.54 14.80
C GLU A 196 1.77 -1.46 15.79
N VAL A 197 2.98 -0.90 15.56
CA VAL A 197 3.47 0.26 16.32
C VAL A 197 2.51 1.44 16.17
N LEU A 198 2.05 1.72 14.95
CA LEU A 198 1.09 2.79 14.67
C LEU A 198 -0.25 2.57 15.40
N LEU A 199 -0.81 1.36 15.30
CA LEU A 199 -2.05 1.00 15.98
C LEU A 199 -1.90 1.12 17.51
N ALA A 200 -0.79 0.64 18.07
CA ALA A 200 -0.51 0.74 19.50
C ALA A 200 -0.38 2.21 19.95
N ALA A 201 0.32 3.05 19.19
CA ALA A 201 0.42 4.48 19.46
C ALA A 201 -0.93 5.20 19.41
N ALA A 202 -1.78 4.85 18.43
CA ALA A 202 -3.12 5.40 18.30
C ALA A 202 -4.03 4.98 19.47
N ASN A 203 -3.97 3.71 19.88
CA ASN A 203 -4.69 3.18 21.05
C ASN A 203 -4.24 3.85 22.35
N ALA A 204 -2.93 4.12 22.50
CA ALA A 204 -2.36 4.87 23.61
C ALA A 204 -2.59 6.39 23.51
N GLN A 205 -3.35 6.86 22.52
CA GLN A 205 -3.68 8.27 22.28
C GLN A 205 -2.47 9.19 22.10
N MET A 206 -1.35 8.64 21.62
CA MET A 206 -0.09 9.36 21.47
C MET A 206 -0.03 10.25 20.23
N ILE A 207 -0.99 10.11 19.31
CA ILE A 207 -1.04 10.81 18.02
C ILE A 207 -2.07 11.94 18.12
N PRO A 208 -1.64 13.22 18.19
CA PRO A 208 -2.55 14.34 18.46
C PRO A 208 -3.64 14.52 17.40
N SER A 209 -3.31 14.42 16.11
CA SER A 209 -4.27 14.63 15.02
C SER A 209 -5.49 13.70 15.08
N ILE A 210 -5.32 12.44 15.49
CA ILE A 210 -6.44 11.48 15.67
C ILE A 210 -7.45 12.00 16.70
N ASN A 211 -6.98 12.71 17.73
CA ASN A 211 -7.84 13.26 18.78
C ASN A 211 -8.63 14.50 18.33
N THR A 212 -8.33 15.05 17.14
CA THR A 212 -9.09 16.18 16.55
C THR A 212 -10.34 15.72 15.81
N LEU A 213 -10.46 14.41 15.53
CA LEU A 213 -11.56 13.85 14.76
C LEU A 213 -12.86 13.73 15.58
N GLN A 214 -13.99 13.81 14.88
CA GLN A 214 -15.28 13.47 15.46
C GLN A 214 -15.29 11.99 15.90
N PRO A 215 -16.04 11.62 16.95
CA PRO A 215 -15.97 10.27 17.52
C PRO A 215 -16.23 9.12 16.53
N ASP A 216 -17.14 9.33 15.58
CA ASP A 216 -17.50 8.37 14.55
C ASP A 216 -16.39 8.24 13.49
N LEU A 217 -15.81 9.34 13.03
CA LEU A 217 -14.68 9.35 12.09
C LEU A 217 -13.40 8.80 12.73
N ARG A 218 -13.18 9.09 14.02
CA ARG A 218 -12.11 8.46 14.80
C ARG A 218 -12.30 6.95 14.84
N SER A 219 -13.50 6.47 15.12
CA SER A 219 -13.81 5.03 15.12
C SER A 219 -13.55 4.38 13.76
N ASP A 220 -13.89 5.05 12.67
CA ASP A 220 -13.63 4.55 11.31
C ASP A 220 -12.13 4.53 10.97
N LEU A 221 -11.37 5.57 11.36
CA LEU A 221 -9.92 5.60 11.22
C LEU A 221 -9.25 4.49 12.03
N MET A 222 -9.65 4.31 13.30
CA MET A 222 -9.11 3.25 14.16
C MET A 222 -9.37 1.86 13.57
N LEU A 223 -10.58 1.61 13.05
CA LEU A 223 -10.88 0.35 12.35
C LEU A 223 -9.99 0.17 11.10
N GLY A 224 -9.70 1.24 10.38
CA GLY A 224 -8.73 1.25 9.27
C GLY A 224 -7.32 0.84 9.69
N LEU A 225 -6.85 1.33 10.85
CA LEU A 225 -5.56 0.95 11.42
C LEU A 225 -5.53 -0.52 11.87
N GLU A 226 -6.59 -1.00 12.52
CA GLU A 226 -6.74 -2.40 12.95
C GLU A 226 -6.71 -3.38 11.76
N VAL A 227 -7.45 -3.07 10.69
CA VAL A 227 -7.40 -3.89 9.47
C VAL A 227 -6.03 -3.78 8.80
N GLY A 228 -5.45 -2.59 8.74
CA GLY A 228 -4.13 -2.35 8.16
C GLY A 228 -3.01 -3.14 8.84
N SER A 229 -3.05 -3.29 10.16
CA SER A 229 -2.04 -4.06 10.91
C SER A 229 -2.05 -5.56 10.62
N SER A 230 -3.15 -6.06 10.05
CA SER A 230 -3.34 -7.49 9.74
C SER A 230 -3.42 -7.79 8.23
N PHE A 231 -3.65 -6.76 7.41
CA PHE A 231 -3.84 -6.90 5.97
C PHE A 231 -3.37 -5.65 5.23
N ASN A 232 -2.29 -5.82 4.48
CA ASN A 232 -1.76 -4.78 3.62
C ASN A 232 -2.42 -4.84 2.23
N LEU A 233 -3.21 -3.82 1.88
CA LEU A 233 -3.89 -3.73 0.59
C LEU A 233 -2.92 -3.61 -0.60
N ALA A 234 -1.78 -2.94 -0.43
CA ALA A 234 -0.79 -2.78 -1.49
C ALA A 234 -0.16 -4.12 -1.88
N GLN A 235 -0.02 -5.04 -0.92
CA GLN A 235 0.45 -6.41 -1.17
C GLN A 235 -0.56 -7.23 -1.99
N LEU A 236 -1.86 -6.97 -1.82
CA LEU A 236 -2.88 -7.61 -2.66
C LEU A 236 -2.80 -7.13 -4.11
N ALA A 237 -2.59 -5.83 -4.34
CA ALA A 237 -2.39 -5.28 -5.70
C ALA A 237 -1.17 -5.90 -6.41
N GLN A 238 -0.21 -6.43 -5.63
CA GLN A 238 1.00 -7.08 -6.11
C GLN A 238 0.91 -8.62 -6.08
N ALA A 239 -0.22 -9.20 -5.67
CA ALA A 239 -0.43 -10.64 -5.49
C ALA A 239 0.59 -11.34 -4.57
N GLU A 240 1.16 -10.58 -3.63
CA GLU A 240 2.06 -11.07 -2.59
C GLU A 240 1.26 -11.77 -1.48
N ASN A 241 0.11 -11.19 -1.12
CA ASN A 241 -0.83 -11.77 -0.16
C ASN A 241 -1.32 -13.17 -0.58
N VAL A 242 -2.02 -13.82 0.34
CA VAL A 242 -2.77 -15.06 0.07
C VAL A 242 -4.26 -14.80 0.31
N PRO A 243 -5.17 -15.61 -0.25
CA PRO A 243 -6.61 -15.49 -0.02
C PRO A 243 -7.01 -15.28 1.46
N ALA A 244 -6.40 -16.01 2.39
CA ALA A 244 -6.67 -15.87 3.83
C ALA A 244 -6.25 -14.51 4.41
N SER A 245 -5.26 -13.81 3.83
CA SER A 245 -4.89 -12.45 4.25
C SER A 245 -6.06 -11.46 4.13
N LEU A 246 -7.02 -11.73 3.25
CA LEU A 246 -8.18 -10.86 3.05
C LEU A 246 -9.23 -11.02 4.16
N GLU A 247 -9.12 -12.00 5.07
CA GLU A 247 -10.15 -12.28 6.08
C GLU A 247 -10.44 -11.07 6.99
N SER A 248 -9.42 -10.29 7.35
CA SER A 248 -9.58 -9.10 8.18
C SER A 248 -10.48 -8.03 7.56
N ILE A 249 -10.65 -8.03 6.22
CA ILE A 249 -11.56 -7.08 5.55
C ILE A 249 -13.02 -7.29 5.98
N TYR A 250 -13.38 -8.46 6.51
CA TYR A 250 -14.73 -8.69 7.03
C TYR A 250 -15.06 -7.84 8.25
N ALA A 251 -14.06 -7.30 8.96
CA ALA A 251 -14.30 -6.29 10.00
C ALA A 251 -14.90 -4.98 9.45
N MET A 252 -14.76 -4.74 8.13
CA MET A 252 -15.32 -3.57 7.44
C MET A 252 -16.75 -3.80 6.91
N ARG A 253 -17.37 -4.96 7.17
CA ARG A 253 -18.78 -5.19 6.82
C ARG A 253 -19.68 -4.19 7.53
N ASP A 254 -20.61 -3.61 6.77
CA ASP A 254 -21.52 -2.56 7.24
C ASP A 254 -20.81 -1.28 7.75
N ARG A 255 -19.51 -1.13 7.43
CA ARG A 255 -18.65 0.01 7.81
C ARG A 255 -18.01 0.64 6.57
N GLU A 256 -18.84 0.95 5.57
CA GLU A 256 -18.42 1.46 4.26
C GLU A 256 -17.46 2.65 4.37
N ARG A 257 -17.77 3.63 5.23
CA ARG A 257 -16.93 4.83 5.39
C ARG A 257 -15.52 4.49 5.88
N ALA A 258 -15.38 3.54 6.81
CA ALA A 258 -14.07 3.06 7.26
C ALA A 258 -13.28 2.37 6.13
N PHE A 259 -13.97 1.56 5.32
CA PHE A 259 -13.36 0.96 4.13
C PHE A 259 -12.89 2.02 3.14
N PHE A 260 -13.73 2.99 2.78
CA PHE A 260 -13.37 4.05 1.85
C PHE A 260 -12.22 4.91 2.39
N LEU A 261 -12.23 5.23 3.68
CA LEU A 261 -11.15 5.98 4.34
C LEU A 261 -9.82 5.23 4.21
N LYS A 262 -9.78 3.93 4.57
CA LYS A 262 -8.57 3.12 4.47
C LYS A 262 -8.12 2.91 3.03
N TYR A 263 -9.06 2.64 2.12
CA TYR A 263 -8.75 2.41 0.71
C TYR A 263 -8.18 3.67 0.03
N MET A 264 -8.77 4.84 0.29
CA MET A 264 -8.28 6.10 -0.26
C MET A 264 -6.95 6.51 0.35
N GLU A 265 -6.74 6.28 1.65
CA GLU A 265 -5.44 6.50 2.30
C GLU A 265 -4.33 5.72 1.58
N VAL A 266 -4.54 4.41 1.36
CA VAL A 266 -3.57 3.56 0.62
C VAL A 266 -3.31 4.09 -0.81
N LEU A 267 -4.35 4.48 -1.54
CA LEU A 267 -4.19 5.03 -2.88
C LEU A 267 -3.35 6.32 -2.89
N LEU A 268 -3.54 7.18 -1.88
CA LEU A 268 -2.86 8.45 -1.78
C LEU A 268 -1.41 8.31 -1.29
N ASP A 269 -1.12 7.33 -0.43
CA ASP A 269 0.27 6.95 -0.13
C ASP A 269 0.99 6.48 -1.41
N ILE A 270 0.33 5.65 -2.22
CA ILE A 270 0.89 5.20 -3.51
C ILE A 270 1.07 6.37 -4.48
N ALA A 271 0.12 7.30 -4.55
CA ALA A 271 0.28 8.51 -5.36
C ALA A 271 1.48 9.37 -4.91
N GLY A 272 1.70 9.44 -3.60
CA GLY A 272 2.83 10.12 -2.96
C GLY A 272 4.17 9.39 -3.06
N ALA A 273 4.20 8.10 -3.38
CA ALA A 273 5.39 7.27 -3.22
C ALA A 273 6.64 7.76 -3.96
N ALA A 274 6.47 8.37 -5.14
CA ALA A 274 7.56 8.93 -5.94
C ALA A 274 7.97 10.36 -5.52
N GLY A 275 7.32 10.96 -4.52
CA GLY A 275 7.53 12.35 -4.12
C GLY A 275 8.95 12.67 -3.66
N HIS A 276 9.68 11.68 -3.17
CA HIS A 276 11.09 11.81 -2.79
C HIS A 276 12.05 11.81 -3.99
N ILE A 277 11.57 11.54 -5.20
CA ILE A 277 12.32 11.62 -6.46
C ILE A 277 11.83 12.83 -7.26
N ASP A 278 10.51 12.94 -7.41
CA ASP A 278 9.83 14.03 -8.12
C ASP A 278 8.52 14.36 -7.40
N SER A 279 8.50 15.51 -6.73
CA SER A 279 7.36 15.96 -5.92
C SER A 279 6.35 16.81 -6.70
N ARG A 280 6.50 16.92 -8.02
CA ARG A 280 5.75 17.88 -8.85
C ARG A 280 4.39 17.36 -9.34
N SER A 281 4.11 16.07 -9.17
CA SER A 281 2.86 15.41 -9.56
C SER A 281 2.70 14.08 -8.80
N ALA A 282 1.57 13.38 -8.98
CA ALA A 282 1.36 12.04 -8.43
C ALA A 282 2.12 10.98 -9.27
N GLY A 283 3.44 11.06 -9.28
CA GLY A 283 4.31 10.36 -10.24
C GLY A 283 4.22 8.83 -10.22
N ALA A 284 3.84 8.24 -9.09
CA ALA A 284 3.70 6.79 -8.93
C ALA A 284 2.29 6.27 -9.30
N MET A 285 1.25 7.10 -9.27
CA MET A 285 -0.12 6.72 -9.64
C MET A 285 -0.34 6.77 -11.16
N VAL A 286 0.38 5.89 -11.87
CA VAL A 286 0.32 5.72 -13.32
C VAL A 286 -0.78 4.74 -13.73
N GLU A 287 -1.14 4.70 -15.02
CA GLU A 287 -2.27 3.89 -15.52
C GLU A 287 -2.21 2.39 -15.11
N PRO A 288 -1.08 1.68 -15.28
CA PRO A 288 -1.01 0.27 -14.87
C PRO A 288 -1.15 0.08 -13.36
N VAL A 289 -0.70 1.05 -12.56
CA VAL A 289 -0.79 1.00 -11.11
C VAL A 289 -2.25 1.20 -10.69
N PHE A 290 -2.90 2.26 -11.18
CA PHE A 290 -4.30 2.52 -10.85
C PHE A 290 -5.22 1.36 -11.26
N ARG A 291 -5.04 0.78 -12.45
CA ARG A 291 -5.85 -0.38 -12.88
C ARG A 291 -5.71 -1.58 -11.95
N SER A 292 -4.51 -1.83 -11.41
CA SER A 292 -4.31 -2.89 -10.40
C SER A 292 -5.06 -2.60 -9.12
N TYR A 293 -5.03 -1.35 -8.62
CA TYR A 293 -5.77 -0.99 -7.42
C TYR A 293 -7.28 -0.94 -7.64
N LEU A 294 -7.76 -0.58 -8.83
CA LEU A 294 -9.18 -0.68 -9.17
C LEU A 294 -9.66 -2.14 -9.12
N ALA A 295 -8.82 -3.10 -9.55
CA ALA A 295 -9.13 -4.52 -9.38
C ALA A 295 -9.17 -4.94 -7.91
N VAL A 296 -8.30 -4.38 -7.06
CA VAL A 296 -8.36 -4.58 -5.60
C VAL A 296 -9.65 -4.01 -5.01
N TYR A 297 -10.04 -2.80 -5.41
CA TYR A 297 -11.30 -2.19 -4.98
C TYR A 297 -12.49 -3.08 -5.29
N ASP A 298 -12.64 -3.52 -6.54
CA ASP A 298 -13.75 -4.37 -6.97
C ASP A 298 -13.75 -5.72 -6.22
N ALA A 299 -12.57 -6.31 -5.99
CA ALA A 299 -12.40 -7.54 -5.23
C ALA A 299 -12.82 -7.40 -3.76
N LEU A 300 -12.36 -6.34 -3.07
CA LEU A 300 -12.64 -6.11 -1.66
C LEU A 300 -14.10 -5.71 -1.44
N VAL A 301 -14.68 -4.85 -2.28
CA VAL A 301 -16.11 -4.55 -2.24
C VAL A 301 -16.93 -5.82 -2.43
N GLY A 302 -16.58 -6.66 -3.41
CA GLY A 302 -17.24 -7.95 -3.62
C GLY A 302 -17.14 -8.89 -2.42
N ALA A 303 -15.99 -8.93 -1.73
CA ALA A 303 -15.79 -9.73 -0.53
C ALA A 303 -16.60 -9.20 0.67
N ILE A 304 -16.55 -7.88 0.93
CA ILE A 304 -17.27 -7.22 2.02
C ILE A 304 -18.78 -7.45 1.85
N SER A 305 -19.31 -7.26 0.64
CA SER A 305 -20.73 -7.47 0.33
C SER A 305 -21.18 -8.94 0.30
N GLY A 306 -20.27 -9.89 0.50
CA GLY A 306 -20.57 -11.33 0.46
C GLY A 306 -20.87 -11.89 -0.94
N ILE A 307 -20.59 -11.12 -2.00
CA ILE A 307 -20.76 -11.53 -3.40
C ILE A 307 -19.63 -12.47 -3.82
N LEU A 308 -18.41 -12.20 -3.34
CA LEU A 308 -17.21 -12.99 -3.60
C LEU A 308 -16.73 -13.66 -2.32
N SER A 309 -16.33 -14.93 -2.41
CA SER A 309 -15.48 -15.55 -1.38
C SER A 309 -14.08 -14.94 -1.42
N LEU A 310 -13.28 -15.14 -0.36
CA LEU A 310 -11.89 -14.65 -0.32
C LEU A 310 -11.05 -15.17 -1.50
N ASN A 311 -11.22 -16.45 -1.87
CA ASN A 311 -10.59 -17.04 -3.05
C ASN A 311 -11.03 -16.35 -4.35
N GLN A 312 -12.33 -16.10 -4.51
CA GLN A 312 -12.85 -15.42 -5.70
C GLN A 312 -12.41 -13.96 -5.78
N ALA A 313 -12.33 -13.26 -4.65
CA ALA A 313 -11.81 -11.89 -4.58
C ALA A 313 -10.33 -11.84 -4.96
N TYR A 314 -9.52 -12.76 -4.44
CA TYR A 314 -8.12 -12.86 -4.81
C TYR A 314 -7.92 -13.20 -6.30
N ASP A 315 -8.66 -14.19 -6.81
CA ASP A 315 -8.59 -14.57 -8.23
C ASP A 315 -9.16 -13.48 -9.17
N HIS A 316 -10.04 -12.60 -8.67
CA HIS A 316 -10.50 -11.42 -9.43
C HIS A 316 -9.33 -10.48 -9.74
N VAL A 317 -8.47 -10.20 -8.76
CA VAL A 317 -7.26 -9.38 -8.95
C VAL A 317 -6.36 -10.01 -10.02
N LEU A 318 -6.10 -11.32 -9.94
CA LEU A 318 -5.30 -12.04 -10.95
C LEU A 318 -5.95 -12.04 -12.34
N THR A 319 -7.28 -12.16 -12.41
CA THR A 319 -8.01 -12.14 -13.68
C THR A 319 -7.94 -10.77 -14.35
N CYS A 320 -8.07 -9.69 -13.58
CA CYS A 320 -7.90 -8.34 -14.10
C CYS A 320 -6.46 -8.10 -14.58
N ARG A 321 -5.47 -8.63 -13.85
CA ARG A 321 -4.08 -8.60 -14.27
C ARG A 321 -3.81 -9.36 -15.58
N ALA A 322 -4.41 -10.53 -15.75
CA ALA A 322 -4.30 -11.30 -16.98
C ALA A 322 -4.78 -10.50 -18.20
N ARG A 323 -5.88 -9.75 -18.07
CA ARG A 323 -6.41 -8.88 -19.14
C ARG A 323 -5.45 -7.74 -19.48
N ILE A 324 -4.88 -7.07 -18.47
CA ILE A 324 -3.87 -6.01 -18.69
C ILE A 324 -2.69 -6.55 -19.52
N LEU A 325 -2.21 -7.76 -19.20
CA LEU A 325 -1.12 -8.39 -19.95
C LEU A 325 -1.55 -8.78 -21.37
N GLU A 326 -2.75 -9.32 -21.54
CA GLU A 326 -3.30 -9.67 -22.86
C GLU A 326 -3.39 -8.45 -23.78
N GLU A 327 -3.78 -7.28 -23.26
CA GLU A 327 -3.81 -6.01 -24.00
C GLU A 327 -2.41 -5.56 -24.48
N THR A 328 -1.33 -5.99 -23.81
CA THR A 328 0.05 -5.76 -24.29
C THR A 328 0.47 -6.72 -25.41
N GLY A 329 -0.39 -7.67 -25.79
CA GLY A 329 -0.10 -8.73 -26.76
C GLY A 329 0.52 -9.99 -26.15
N PHE A 330 0.52 -10.12 -24.81
CA PHE A 330 0.92 -11.37 -24.15
C PHE A 330 -0.19 -12.43 -24.26
N ARG A 331 0.15 -13.71 -24.09
CA ARG A 331 -0.85 -14.80 -24.17
C ARG A 331 -1.86 -14.67 -23.04
N SER A 332 -3.11 -15.07 -23.30
CA SER A 332 -4.13 -15.16 -22.26
C SER A 332 -3.73 -16.19 -21.19
N LEU A 333 -3.94 -15.86 -19.92
CA LEU A 333 -3.66 -16.70 -18.76
C LEU A 333 -4.92 -16.83 -17.90
N SER A 334 -5.13 -18.00 -17.32
CA SER A 334 -6.27 -18.30 -16.47
C SER A 334 -5.87 -18.50 -15.01
N ALA A 335 -6.50 -17.74 -14.11
CA ALA A 335 -6.38 -17.96 -12.67
C ALA A 335 -6.92 -19.32 -12.21
N ARG A 336 -7.64 -20.07 -13.07
CA ARG A 336 -8.16 -21.41 -12.76
C ARG A 336 -7.18 -22.55 -13.04
N ILE A 337 -6.13 -22.28 -13.81
CA ILE A 337 -5.11 -23.28 -14.16
C ILE A 337 -3.93 -23.06 -13.20
N PRO A 338 -3.55 -24.04 -12.35
CA PRO A 338 -2.56 -23.82 -11.29
C PRO A 338 -1.24 -23.21 -11.76
N GLU A 339 -0.65 -23.72 -12.85
CA GLU A 339 0.60 -23.19 -13.39
C GLU A 339 0.45 -21.75 -13.92
N GLU A 340 -0.66 -21.45 -14.59
CA GLU A 340 -0.92 -20.10 -15.11
C GLU A 340 -1.25 -19.12 -13.99
N ARG A 341 -1.96 -19.57 -12.95
CA ARG A 341 -2.22 -18.79 -11.73
C ARG A 341 -0.91 -18.46 -11.01
N ALA A 342 0.00 -19.42 -10.87
CA ALA A 342 1.32 -19.20 -10.29
C ALA A 342 2.14 -18.20 -11.12
N LEU A 343 2.15 -18.37 -12.45
CA LEU A 343 2.80 -17.41 -13.35
C LEU A 343 2.17 -16.01 -13.25
N LEU A 344 0.84 -15.91 -13.17
CA LEU A 344 0.15 -14.64 -12.96
C LEU A 344 0.58 -13.96 -11.65
N ARG A 345 0.69 -14.72 -10.55
CA ARG A 345 1.20 -14.17 -9.27
C ARG A 345 2.61 -13.63 -9.43
N LEU A 346 3.52 -14.37 -10.07
CA LEU A 346 4.91 -13.94 -10.31
C LEU A 346 4.96 -12.67 -11.19
N LEU A 347 4.18 -12.62 -12.27
CA LEU A 347 4.05 -11.44 -13.14
C LEU A 347 3.47 -10.22 -12.42
N THR A 348 2.61 -10.44 -11.42
CA THR A 348 2.03 -9.37 -10.60
C THR A 348 3.04 -8.86 -9.59
N MET A 349 3.72 -9.74 -8.84
CA MET A 349 4.77 -9.36 -7.88
C MET A 349 5.92 -8.64 -8.57
N GLY A 350 6.30 -9.08 -9.78
CA GLY A 350 7.31 -8.41 -10.61
C GLY A 350 6.87 -7.10 -11.26
N ARG A 351 5.63 -6.62 -11.01
CA ARG A 351 5.06 -5.38 -11.57
C ARG A 351 5.17 -5.29 -13.11
N VAL A 352 5.13 -6.44 -13.78
CA VAL A 352 5.35 -6.58 -15.23
C VAL A 352 4.30 -5.84 -16.06
N ALA A 353 4.67 -4.77 -16.77
CA ALA A 353 3.71 -3.95 -17.52
C ALA A 353 3.90 -4.02 -19.04
N ASP A 354 4.89 -4.77 -19.52
CA ASP A 354 5.25 -4.86 -20.93
C ASP A 354 5.47 -6.31 -21.40
N ILE A 355 5.32 -6.51 -22.71
CA ILE A 355 5.41 -7.84 -23.34
C ILE A 355 6.81 -8.46 -23.25
N SER A 356 7.88 -7.66 -23.22
CA SER A 356 9.25 -8.17 -23.20
C SER A 356 9.55 -8.82 -21.85
N LEU A 357 9.18 -8.15 -20.77
CA LEU A 357 9.34 -8.66 -19.42
C LEU A 357 8.35 -9.79 -19.13
N ALA A 358 7.13 -9.76 -19.68
CA ALA A 358 6.18 -10.87 -19.57
C ALA A 358 6.71 -12.17 -20.21
N LYS A 359 7.33 -12.07 -21.40
CA LYS A 359 8.01 -13.19 -22.05
C LYS A 359 9.20 -13.69 -21.25
N CYS A 360 10.00 -12.77 -20.68
CA CYS A 360 11.11 -13.11 -19.79
C CYS A 360 10.66 -14.00 -18.62
N PHE A 361 9.60 -13.58 -17.90
CA PHE A 361 9.05 -14.35 -16.77
C PHE A 361 8.49 -15.69 -17.23
N SER A 362 7.77 -15.73 -18.35
CA SER A 362 7.20 -16.97 -18.88
C SER A 362 8.29 -17.99 -19.26
N GLU A 363 9.38 -17.52 -19.87
CA GLU A 363 10.50 -18.37 -20.28
C GLU A 363 11.31 -18.84 -19.07
N ALA A 364 11.59 -17.95 -18.12
CA ALA A 364 12.24 -18.31 -16.86
C ALA A 364 11.45 -19.39 -16.10
N PHE A 365 10.12 -19.25 -16.03
CA PHE A 365 9.24 -20.22 -15.39
C PHE A 365 9.23 -21.57 -16.12
N ALA A 366 9.18 -21.56 -17.45
CA ALA A 366 9.23 -22.79 -18.25
C ALA A 366 10.57 -23.53 -18.14
N ASN A 367 11.67 -22.79 -17.99
CA ASN A 367 13.02 -23.32 -17.85
C ASN A 367 13.34 -23.88 -16.45
N LEU A 368 12.45 -23.72 -15.47
CA LEU A 368 12.64 -24.32 -14.15
C LEU A 368 12.62 -25.86 -14.24
N PRO A 369 13.47 -26.55 -13.45
CA PRO A 369 13.33 -27.99 -13.23
C PRO A 369 11.92 -28.35 -12.76
N GLU A 370 11.37 -29.47 -13.25
CA GLU A 370 9.97 -29.84 -13.02
C GLU A 370 9.61 -29.91 -11.53
N ASN A 371 10.49 -30.46 -10.69
CA ASN A 371 10.29 -30.53 -9.25
C ASN A 371 10.22 -29.12 -8.62
N ILE A 372 11.13 -28.22 -8.99
CA ILE A 372 11.14 -26.85 -8.46
C ILE A 372 9.91 -26.07 -8.94
N ARG A 373 9.53 -26.24 -10.22
CA ARG A 373 8.33 -25.62 -10.78
C ARG A 373 7.09 -26.09 -10.03
N LYS A 374 6.98 -27.39 -9.72
CA LYS A 374 5.89 -27.94 -8.93
C LYS A 374 5.85 -27.34 -7.53
N ASP A 375 6.98 -27.32 -6.82
CA ASP A 375 7.05 -26.75 -5.46
C ASP A 375 6.63 -25.27 -5.45
N LEU A 376 7.06 -24.51 -6.46
CA LEU A 376 6.67 -23.12 -6.65
C LEU A 376 5.17 -22.95 -6.91
N VAL A 377 4.59 -23.80 -7.78
CA VAL A 377 3.14 -23.80 -8.08
C VAL A 377 2.32 -24.16 -6.86
N ASP A 378 2.74 -25.17 -6.09
CA ASP A 378 2.06 -25.61 -4.87
C ASP A 378 2.11 -24.51 -3.80
N GLY A 379 3.28 -23.89 -3.58
CA GLY A 379 3.46 -22.77 -2.67
C GLY A 379 2.64 -21.52 -3.04
N LEU A 380 2.66 -21.15 -4.33
CA LEU A 380 1.84 -20.05 -4.87
C LEU A 380 0.35 -20.40 -4.98
N GLY A 381 0.00 -21.69 -4.90
CA GLY A 381 -1.37 -22.18 -4.94
C GLY A 381 -2.06 -22.19 -3.57
N ALA A 382 -1.28 -22.16 -2.48
CA ALA A 382 -1.82 -22.18 -1.13
C ALA A 382 -2.72 -20.97 -0.84
N ASP A 383 -3.89 -21.22 -0.23
CA ASP A 383 -4.89 -20.20 0.05
C ASP A 383 -4.87 -19.69 1.50
N GLY A 384 -4.30 -20.47 2.43
CA GLY A 384 -4.21 -20.13 3.86
C GLY A 384 -5.50 -20.41 4.63
N LEU A 385 -6.49 -21.02 3.97
CA LEU A 385 -7.83 -21.26 4.51
C LEU A 385 -7.96 -22.71 4.99
N ASN A 386 -8.98 -22.98 5.82
CA ASN A 386 -9.31 -24.33 6.30
C ASN A 386 -8.11 -25.06 6.93
N MET A 387 -7.38 -24.38 7.81
CA MET A 387 -6.21 -24.90 8.54
C MET A 387 -4.98 -25.25 7.67
N LYS A 388 -4.97 -24.94 6.37
CA LYS A 388 -3.79 -25.15 5.53
C LYS A 388 -2.87 -23.93 5.61
N PRO A 389 -1.60 -24.08 6.04
CA PRO A 389 -0.68 -22.96 6.08
C PRO A 389 -0.42 -22.44 4.66
N ALA A 390 -0.40 -21.13 4.52
CA ALA A 390 0.13 -20.47 3.34
C ALA A 390 1.25 -19.51 3.74
N ILE A 391 2.33 -19.52 2.95
CA ILE A 391 3.47 -18.66 3.19
C ILE A 391 3.24 -17.34 2.45
N LEU A 392 3.38 -16.23 3.16
CA LEU A 392 3.44 -14.89 2.58
C LEU A 392 4.92 -14.46 2.55
N PRO A 393 5.57 -14.45 1.39
CA PRO A 393 6.99 -14.11 1.28
C PRO A 393 7.17 -12.59 1.27
N TYR A 394 7.07 -11.97 2.44
CA TYR A 394 7.06 -10.51 2.63
C TYR A 394 8.31 -9.83 2.02
N TYR A 395 8.10 -8.72 1.32
CA TYR A 395 9.06 -7.99 0.47
C TYR A 395 9.43 -8.67 -0.86
N SER A 396 8.72 -9.73 -1.29
CA SER A 396 9.00 -10.36 -2.59
C SER A 396 8.96 -9.38 -3.78
N PRO A 397 7.95 -8.50 -3.91
CA PRO A 397 7.91 -7.54 -5.01
C PRO A 397 9.11 -6.59 -5.03
N GLY A 398 9.58 -6.14 -3.87
CA GLY A 398 10.76 -5.28 -3.73
C GLY A 398 12.04 -6.00 -4.12
N LEU A 399 12.20 -7.26 -3.69
CA LEU A 399 13.34 -8.10 -4.03
C LEU A 399 13.42 -8.37 -5.55
N ILE A 400 12.28 -8.67 -6.18
CA ILE A 400 12.20 -8.85 -7.64
C ILE A 400 12.56 -7.56 -8.37
N ALA A 401 12.05 -6.40 -7.90
CA ALA A 401 12.35 -5.12 -8.51
C ALA A 401 13.85 -4.78 -8.44
N GLU A 402 14.50 -5.02 -7.30
CA GLU A 402 15.94 -4.82 -7.15
C GLU A 402 16.76 -5.74 -8.05
N ALA A 403 16.40 -7.03 -8.14
CA ALA A 403 17.06 -7.96 -9.04
C ALA A 403 16.95 -7.52 -10.51
N LEU A 404 15.77 -7.10 -10.95
CA LEU A 404 15.56 -6.60 -12.31
C LEU A 404 16.37 -5.32 -12.58
N ARG A 405 16.47 -4.43 -11.58
CA ARG A 405 17.30 -3.22 -11.64
C ARG A 405 18.79 -3.56 -11.79
N SER A 406 19.27 -4.58 -11.07
CA SER A 406 20.68 -5.02 -11.14
C SER A 406 21.11 -5.50 -12.53
N CYS A 407 20.15 -5.97 -13.35
CA CYS A 407 20.36 -6.43 -14.72
C CYS A 407 19.79 -5.47 -15.78
N ALA A 408 19.51 -4.22 -15.41
CA ALA A 408 19.05 -3.19 -16.34
C ALA A 408 20.08 -3.03 -17.49
N GLY A 409 19.62 -3.08 -18.73
CA GLY A 409 20.49 -3.02 -19.92
C GLY A 409 21.25 -4.32 -20.26
N SER A 410 21.11 -5.39 -19.47
CA SER A 410 21.69 -6.69 -19.77
C SER A 410 20.93 -7.43 -20.88
N SER A 411 21.54 -8.48 -21.43
CA SER A 411 20.91 -9.33 -22.44
C SER A 411 19.64 -10.02 -21.92
N GLN A 412 18.73 -10.38 -22.83
CA GLN A 412 17.50 -11.10 -22.48
C GLN A 412 17.80 -12.40 -21.72
N ASN A 413 18.82 -13.15 -22.13
CA ASN A 413 19.24 -14.38 -21.45
C ASN A 413 19.65 -14.09 -20.00
N THR A 414 20.35 -12.99 -19.73
CA THR A 414 20.74 -12.62 -18.36
C THR A 414 19.50 -12.37 -17.50
N LYS A 415 18.52 -11.63 -18.03
CA LYS A 415 17.25 -11.37 -17.33
C LYS A 415 16.49 -12.67 -17.03
N ILE A 416 16.45 -13.60 -17.97
CA ILE A 416 15.82 -14.92 -17.78
C ILE A 416 16.51 -15.69 -16.64
N HIS A 417 17.85 -15.69 -16.59
CA HIS A 417 18.60 -16.35 -15.50
C HIS A 417 18.33 -15.70 -14.13
N VAL A 418 18.29 -14.36 -14.07
CA VAL A 418 17.98 -13.60 -12.85
C VAL A 418 16.57 -13.94 -12.34
N VAL A 419 15.56 -13.87 -13.21
CA VAL A 419 14.17 -14.20 -12.86
C VAL A 419 14.05 -15.67 -12.46
N GLY A 420 14.75 -16.57 -13.15
CA GLY A 420 14.80 -17.99 -12.80
C GLY A 420 15.40 -18.24 -11.42
N ALA A 421 16.47 -17.53 -11.05
CA ALA A 421 17.07 -17.64 -9.71
C ALA A 421 16.12 -17.18 -8.61
N LEU A 422 15.40 -16.07 -8.82
CA LEU A 422 14.36 -15.62 -7.89
C LEU A 422 13.24 -16.65 -7.73
N MET A 423 12.79 -17.26 -8.83
CA MET A 423 11.75 -18.28 -8.78
C MET A 423 12.21 -19.55 -8.02
N ARG A 424 13.47 -19.98 -8.20
CA ARG A 424 14.06 -21.08 -7.41
C ARG A 424 14.17 -20.74 -5.93
N PHE A 425 14.59 -19.51 -5.62
CA PHE A 425 14.63 -19.01 -4.25
C PHE A 425 13.25 -19.00 -3.59
N LEU A 426 12.23 -18.48 -4.27
CA LEU A 426 10.85 -18.50 -3.77
C LEU A 426 10.35 -19.93 -3.55
N ALA A 427 10.63 -20.87 -4.47
CA ALA A 427 10.27 -22.28 -4.29
C ALA A 427 10.88 -22.87 -3.00
N ARG A 428 12.16 -22.54 -2.73
CA ARG A 428 12.82 -22.93 -1.46
C ARG A 428 12.16 -22.27 -0.25
N VAL A 429 11.81 -20.99 -0.33
CA VAL A 429 11.09 -20.29 0.75
C VAL A 429 9.79 -21.02 1.09
N TYR A 430 8.99 -21.37 0.08
CA TYR A 430 7.76 -22.12 0.28
C TYR A 430 8.00 -23.50 0.92
N GLY A 431 8.97 -24.27 0.42
CA GLY A 431 9.26 -25.61 0.94
C GLY A 431 9.87 -25.61 2.35
N GLU A 432 10.87 -24.77 2.61
CA GLU A 432 11.54 -24.71 3.90
C GLU A 432 10.69 -24.06 4.98
N ALA A 433 9.88 -23.05 4.66
CA ALA A 433 9.00 -22.42 5.65
C ALA A 433 7.82 -23.33 6.03
N ALA A 434 7.22 -24.04 5.05
CA ALA A 434 6.12 -24.96 5.31
C ALA A 434 6.53 -26.14 6.20
N THR A 435 7.72 -26.71 5.98
CA THR A 435 8.25 -27.81 6.82
C THR A 435 8.58 -27.38 8.25
N LYS A 436 8.81 -26.08 8.43
CA LYS A 436 9.15 -25.46 9.70
C LYS A 436 7.95 -24.78 10.35
N ALA A 437 6.74 -24.85 9.80
CA ALA A 437 5.57 -24.23 10.41
C ALA A 437 5.20 -24.90 11.75
N PRO A 438 5.04 -24.16 12.87
CA PRO A 438 4.51 -24.76 14.09
C PRO A 438 3.07 -25.25 13.89
N GLU A 439 2.70 -26.35 14.55
CA GLU A 439 1.31 -26.79 14.63
C GLU A 439 0.51 -25.75 15.45
N ARG A 440 -0.47 -25.07 14.84
CA ARG A 440 -1.30 -24.07 15.54
C ARG A 440 -2.38 -24.74 16.40
N PRO A 441 -2.80 -24.10 17.53
CA PRO A 441 -3.91 -24.56 18.35
C PRO A 441 -5.21 -24.69 17.52
N GLN A 442 -6.04 -25.68 17.87
CA GLN A 442 -7.36 -25.84 17.25
C GLN A 442 -8.24 -24.60 17.52
N GLY A 443 -8.63 -23.86 16.47
CA GLY A 443 -9.61 -22.78 16.57
C GLY A 443 -9.36 -21.54 15.70
N GLU A 444 -8.14 -21.33 15.20
CA GLU A 444 -7.84 -20.22 14.28
C GLU A 444 -8.15 -20.60 12.83
N ILE A 445 -8.91 -19.74 12.12
CA ILE A 445 -9.50 -20.07 10.80
C ILE A 445 -8.51 -19.82 9.65
N SER A 446 -7.66 -18.78 9.76
CA SER A 446 -6.61 -18.43 8.81
C SER A 446 -5.22 -18.80 9.32
N ASN A 447 -4.41 -19.38 8.43
CA ASN A 447 -3.06 -19.85 8.75
C ASN A 447 -2.06 -19.24 7.75
N VAL A 448 -1.77 -17.94 7.90
CA VAL A 448 -0.77 -17.24 7.09
C VAL A 448 0.53 -17.13 7.88
N ILE A 449 1.63 -17.56 7.28
CA ILE A 449 2.97 -17.48 7.86
C ILE A 449 3.77 -16.48 7.03
N GLU A 450 4.02 -15.32 7.61
CA GLU A 450 4.87 -14.30 7.02
C GLU A 450 6.33 -14.73 7.11
N VAL A 451 7.06 -14.59 6.01
CA VAL A 451 8.51 -14.77 5.95
C VAL A 451 9.11 -13.50 5.38
N ASP A 452 9.76 -12.72 6.25
CA ASP A 452 10.47 -11.51 5.86
C ASP A 452 11.68 -11.85 4.97
N LEU A 453 11.69 -11.35 3.72
CA LEU A 453 12.77 -11.56 2.77
C LEU A 453 13.80 -10.41 2.71
N SER A 454 13.72 -9.42 3.60
CA SER A 454 14.66 -8.29 3.67
C SER A 454 16.12 -8.74 3.81
N PHE A 455 16.38 -9.87 4.47
CA PHE A 455 17.71 -10.47 4.60
C PHE A 455 18.36 -10.84 3.25
N ALA A 456 17.57 -11.06 2.20
CA ALA A 456 18.07 -11.38 0.86
C ALA A 456 18.49 -10.15 0.05
N GLN A 457 18.09 -8.95 0.49
CA GLN A 457 18.32 -7.71 -0.25
C GLN A 457 19.82 -7.37 -0.44
N PRO A 458 20.72 -7.52 0.56
CA PRO A 458 22.15 -7.30 0.35
C PRO A 458 22.77 -8.26 -0.66
N VAL A 459 22.22 -9.46 -0.80
CA VAL A 459 22.70 -10.46 -1.78
C VAL A 459 22.27 -10.06 -3.18
N VAL A 460 20.99 -9.75 -3.38
CA VAL A 460 20.43 -9.37 -4.70
C VAL A 460 21.00 -8.04 -5.22
N SER A 461 21.31 -7.09 -4.34
CA SER A 461 21.96 -5.83 -4.72
C SER A 461 23.47 -5.95 -4.91
N GLY A 462 24.07 -7.08 -4.53
CA GLY A 462 25.52 -7.30 -4.55
C GLY A 462 26.10 -7.66 -5.92
N GLU A 463 27.39 -7.39 -6.09
CA GLU A 463 28.11 -7.66 -7.35
C GLU A 463 28.14 -9.16 -7.70
N ASN A 464 28.22 -10.03 -6.68
CA ASN A 464 28.20 -11.48 -6.89
C ASN A 464 26.91 -11.95 -7.57
N PHE A 465 25.76 -11.35 -7.23
CA PHE A 465 24.49 -11.70 -7.87
C PHE A 465 24.42 -11.23 -9.32
N ARG A 466 25.03 -10.09 -9.64
CA ARG A 466 25.12 -9.61 -11.03
C ARG A 466 25.96 -10.53 -11.91
N LEU A 467 27.04 -11.07 -11.35
CA LEU A 467 27.93 -12.01 -12.04
C LEU A 467 27.31 -13.41 -12.15
N ASP A 468 26.68 -13.87 -11.08
CA ASP A 468 26.06 -15.19 -10.99
C ASP A 468 24.81 -15.15 -10.09
N PRO A 469 23.60 -15.10 -10.67
CA PRO A 469 22.36 -15.09 -9.89
C PRO A 469 22.13 -16.36 -9.05
N THR A 470 22.84 -17.45 -9.31
CA THR A 470 22.70 -18.71 -8.55
C THR A 470 23.22 -18.62 -7.13
N VAL A 471 23.92 -17.54 -6.76
CA VAL A 471 24.28 -17.27 -5.35
C VAL A 471 23.05 -17.25 -4.43
N LEU A 472 21.88 -16.90 -4.96
CA LEU A 472 20.61 -16.93 -4.23
C LEU A 472 20.14 -18.36 -3.90
N ASP A 473 20.53 -19.35 -4.72
CA ASP A 473 20.21 -20.76 -4.52
C ASP A 473 20.91 -21.33 -3.26
N ALA A 474 21.99 -20.70 -2.79
CA ALA A 474 22.73 -21.08 -1.59
C ALA A 474 22.38 -20.25 -0.34
N LEU A 475 21.57 -19.19 -0.49
CA LEU A 475 21.23 -18.31 0.62
C LEU A 475 20.41 -19.08 1.68
N PRO A 476 20.84 -19.12 2.96
CA PRO A 476 20.06 -19.75 4.02
C PRO A 476 18.74 -19.01 4.26
N ILE A 477 17.64 -19.74 4.34
CA ILE A 477 16.34 -19.17 4.71
C ILE A 477 16.28 -19.09 6.23
N SER A 478 16.60 -17.90 6.73
CA SER A 478 16.55 -17.55 8.14
C SER A 478 15.09 -17.39 8.55
N ARG A 479 14.65 -18.02 9.65
CA ARG A 479 13.37 -17.64 10.27
C ARG A 479 13.56 -16.27 10.91
N LEU A 480 12.78 -15.29 10.47
CA LEU A 480 12.37 -14.20 11.35
C LEU A 480 10.91 -14.52 11.71
N HIS A 481 10.70 -15.22 12.82
CA HIS A 481 9.37 -15.35 13.41
C HIS A 481 9.01 -14.04 14.11
N ARG A 482 7.74 -13.59 13.95
CA ARG A 482 7.06 -12.82 15.00
C ARG A 482 7.11 -13.66 16.29
N HIS A 483 7.69 -13.10 17.34
CA HIS A 483 7.80 -13.79 18.62
C HIS A 483 6.44 -13.99 19.31
N GLU A 484 6.44 -15.01 20.17
CA GLU A 484 5.36 -15.59 21.01
C GLU A 484 4.49 -14.59 21.79
#